data_AF-A0A2V6CWI2-F1
#
_entry.id   AF-A0A2V6CWI2-F1
#
_cell.length_a   1.000
_cell.length_b   1.000
_cell.length_c   1.000
_cell.angle_alpha   90.00
_cell.angle_beta   90.00
_cell.angle_gamma   90.00
#
_symmetry.space_group_name_H-M   'P 1'
#
loop_
_entity.id
_entity.type
_entity.pdbx_description
1 polymer ?
#
loop_
_entity_poly.entity_id
_entity_poly.type
_entity_poly.pdbx_seq_one_letter_code
_entity_poly.pdbx_strand_id
1 'polypeptide(L)' 'MTPCSDYQETQGLIYFARMLDKIRLYAAGQLPEGYFVGVEDPTFFDSRCTRFLGVDYDELTKRTLEGGSDEEILEWCF' A
#
# COMPACT_ATOMS: atom_id res chain seq x y z
N MET A 1 13.39 -7.46 -3.61
CA MET A 1 13.72 -6.01 -3.74
C MET A 1 13.23 -5.31 -2.50
N THR A 2 13.83 -4.20 -2.06
CA THR A 2 13.30 -3.45 -0.91
C THR A 2 12.14 -2.57 -1.37
N PRO A 3 11.02 -2.51 -0.63
CA PRO A 3 9.97 -1.54 -0.93
C PRO A 3 10.51 -0.11 -0.95
N CYS A 4 9.84 0.78 -1.66
CA CYS A 4 10.17 2.21 -1.68
C CYS A 4 10.16 2.82 -0.27
N SER A 5 10.85 3.95 -0.12
CA SER A 5 11.03 4.61 1.19
C SER A 5 9.70 4.90 1.89
N ASP A 6 9.69 4.77 3.22
CA ASP A 6 8.54 5.09 4.07
C ASP A 6 8.17 6.58 3.97
N TYR A 7 9.13 7.43 3.59
CA TYR A 7 8.99 8.88 3.39
C TYR A 7 8.60 9.25 1.95
N GLN A 8 8.36 8.28 1.07
CA GLN A 8 7.82 8.58 -0.25
C GLN A 8 6.42 9.19 -0.09
N GLU A 9 6.27 10.42 -0.56
CA GLU A 9 5.01 11.15 -0.53
C GLU A 9 4.20 10.87 -1.79
N THR A 10 2.88 10.74 -1.62
CA THR A 10 1.89 10.69 -2.68
C THR A 10 0.80 11.72 -2.37
N GLN A 11 0.75 12.82 -3.13
CA GLN A 11 -0.20 13.94 -2.93
C GLN A 11 -0.40 14.38 -1.46
N GLY A 12 0.69 14.56 -0.70
CA GLY A 12 0.62 14.96 0.71
C GLY A 12 0.45 13.81 1.71
N LEU A 13 0.26 12.56 1.25
CA LEU A 13 0.20 11.38 2.10
C LEU A 13 1.52 10.60 2.06
N ILE A 14 2.16 10.51 3.22
CA ILE A 14 3.37 9.69 3.42
C ILE A 14 2.97 8.22 3.63
N TYR A 15 3.86 7.30 3.30
CA TYR A 15 3.70 5.83 3.42
C TYR A 15 2.78 5.17 2.40
N PHE A 16 1.86 5.90 1.78
CA PHE A 16 0.89 5.32 0.83
C PHE A 16 1.57 4.61 -0.34
N ALA A 17 2.51 5.26 -1.02
CA ALA A 17 3.33 4.66 -2.07
C ALA A 17 4.02 3.36 -1.60
N ARG A 18 4.53 3.33 -0.36
CA ARG A 18 5.19 2.14 0.19
C ARG A 18 4.22 0.99 0.40
N MET A 19 2.99 1.28 0.85
CA MET A 19 1.95 0.25 0.96
C MET A 19 1.63 -0.36 -0.41
N LEU A 20 1.45 0.47 -1.45
CA LEU A 20 1.20 -0.01 -2.82
C LEU A 20 2.38 -0.82 -3.37
N ASP A 21 3.61 -0.37 -3.13
CA ASP A 21 4.81 -1.05 -3.58
C ASP A 21 4.98 -2.42 -2.89
N LYS A 22 4.66 -2.51 -1.59
CA LYS A 22 4.61 -3.78 -0.87
C LYS A 22 3.58 -4.74 -1.47
N ILE A 23 2.39 -4.25 -1.83
CA ILE A 23 1.35 -5.05 -2.49
C ILE A 23 1.88 -5.60 -3.83
N ARG A 24 2.48 -4.74 -4.65
CA ARG A 24 3.05 -5.11 -5.95
C ARG A 24 4.17 -6.15 -5.81
N LEU A 25 5.10 -5.93 -4.89
CA LEU A 25 6.21 -6.85 -4.60
C LEU A 25 5.71 -8.18 -4.05
N TYR A 26 4.69 -8.17 -3.19
CA TYR A 26 4.10 -9.38 -2.65
C TYR A 26 3.44 -10.23 -3.74
N ALA A 27 2.62 -9.59 -4.60
CA ALA A 27 1.98 -10.26 -5.72
C ALA A 27 2.99 -10.82 -6.74
N ALA A 28 4.15 -10.16 -6.90
CA ALA A 28 5.25 -10.64 -7.74
C ALA A 28 6.11 -11.75 -7.09
N GLY A 29 5.89 -12.09 -5.81
CA GLY A 29 6.75 -13.03 -5.07
C GLY A 29 8.16 -12.48 -4.80
N GLN A 30 8.32 -11.15 -4.79
CA GLN A 30 9.61 -10.45 -4.68
C GLN A 30 9.76 -9.63 -3.39
N LEU A 31 8.72 -9.65 -2.54
CA LEU A 31 8.77 -9.01 -1.23
C LEU A 31 9.73 -9.80 -0.31
N PRO A 32 10.74 -9.16 0.28
CA PRO A 32 11.68 -9.83 1.17
C PRO A 32 10.97 -10.37 2.43
N GLU A 33 11.54 -11.42 3.01
CA GLU A 33 11.08 -11.92 4.31
C GLU A 33 11.19 -10.85 5.40
N GLY A 34 10.26 -10.86 6.35
CA GLY A 34 10.18 -9.90 7.45
C GLY A 34 9.32 -8.66 7.17
N TYR A 35 8.82 -8.49 5.94
CA TYR A 35 7.79 -7.50 5.64
C TYR A 35 6.40 -8.07 5.89
N PHE A 36 5.57 -7.31 6.59
CA PHE A 36 4.15 -7.61 6.76
C PHE A 36 3.34 -6.97 5.65
N VAL A 37 2.30 -7.64 5.16
CA VAL A 37 1.29 -7.09 4.25
C VAL A 37 -0.09 -7.36 4.85
N GLY A 38 -1.04 -6.48 4.55
CA GLY A 38 -2.42 -6.63 5.01
C GLY A 38 -2.71 -5.97 6.34
N VAL A 39 -3.86 -6.34 6.90
CA VAL A 39 -4.51 -5.66 8.02
C VAL A 39 -4.79 -6.58 9.22
N GLU A 40 -4.13 -7.74 9.27
CA GLU A 40 -4.31 -8.72 10.34
C GLU A 40 -3.98 -8.17 11.74
N ASP A 41 -3.00 -7.27 11.82
CA ASP A 41 -2.64 -6.55 13.06
C ASP A 41 -2.99 -5.05 12.90
N PRO A 42 -3.84 -4.48 13.78
CA PRO A 42 -4.23 -3.06 13.72
C PRO A 42 -3.08 -2.09 14.01
N THR A 43 -1.94 -2.58 14.50
CA THR A 43 -0.73 -1.79 14.69
C THR A 43 0.09 -1.63 13.40
N PHE A 44 -0.16 -2.46 12.38
CA PHE A 44 0.51 -2.35 11.09
C PHE A 44 0.15 -1.03 10.40
N PHE A 45 1.15 -0.46 9.73
CA PHE A 45 0.97 0.79 9.01
C PHE A 45 -0.03 0.64 7.85
N ASP A 46 -0.07 -0.51 7.19
CA ASP A 46 -1.08 -0.81 6.16
C ASP A 46 -2.49 -0.69 6.76
N SER A 47 -2.75 -1.32 7.92
CA SER A 47 -4.02 -1.21 8.65
C SER A 47 -4.35 0.22 9.06
N ARG A 48 -3.36 0.99 9.53
CA ARG A 48 -3.56 2.39 9.90
C ARG A 48 -3.88 3.26 8.68
N CYS A 49 -3.21 3.01 7.55
CA CYS A 49 -3.37 3.77 6.32
C CYS A 49 -4.75 3.50 5.69
N THR A 50 -5.15 2.25 5.54
CA THR A 50 -6.48 1.91 5.01
C THR A 50 -7.61 2.38 5.92
N ARG A 51 -7.44 2.28 7.25
CA ARG A 51 -8.39 2.86 8.21
C ARG A 51 -8.50 4.38 8.12
N PHE A 52 -7.39 5.08 7.88
CA PHE A 52 -7.39 6.53 7.69
C PHE A 52 -8.12 6.92 6.40
N LEU A 53 -7.89 6.17 5.32
CA LEU A 53 -8.54 6.38 4.02
C LEU A 53 -9.99 5.88 3.97
N GLY A 54 -10.40 5.01 4.90
CA GLY A 54 -11.73 4.42 4.92
C GLY A 54 -11.97 3.37 3.83
N VAL A 55 -10.89 2.77 3.30
CA VAL A 55 -10.93 1.78 2.21
C VAL A 55 -10.67 0.37 2.72
N ASP A 56 -11.25 -0.63 2.04
CA ASP A 56 -10.93 -2.03 2.30
C ASP A 56 -9.57 -2.41 1.69
N TYR A 57 -8.76 -3.18 2.42
CA TYR A 57 -7.41 -3.55 1.97
C TYR A 57 -7.42 -4.50 0.78
N ASP A 58 -8.39 -5.41 0.70
CA ASP A 58 -8.46 -6.39 -0.39
C ASP A 58 -8.94 -5.70 -1.67
N GLU A 59 -9.85 -4.73 -1.57
CA GLU A 59 -10.25 -3.87 -2.70
C GLU A 59 -9.09 -2.98 -3.17
N LEU A 60 -8.38 -2.33 -2.23
CA LEU A 60 -7.19 -1.55 -2.57
C LEU A 60 -6.11 -2.40 -3.23
N THR A 61 -5.91 -3.63 -2.74
CA THR A 61 -4.96 -4.59 -3.34
C THR A 61 -5.33 -4.89 -4.78
N LYS A 62 -6.60 -5.21 -5.06
CA LYS A 62 -7.07 -5.45 -6.44
C LYS A 62 -6.85 -4.22 -7.31
N ARG A 63 -7.26 -3.03 -6.84
CA ARG A 63 -7.09 -1.76 -7.56
C ARG A 63 -5.61 -1.47 -7.86
N THR A 64 -4.71 -1.78 -6.93
CA THR A 64 -3.27 -1.61 -7.11
C THR A 64 -2.71 -2.51 -8.20
N LEU A 65 -3.20 -3.76 -8.28
CA LEU A 65 -2.75 -4.76 -9.25
C LEU A 65 -3.32 -4.56 -10.66
N GLU A 66 -4.39 -3.77 -10.81
CA GLU A 66 -4.86 -3.29 -12.11
C GLU A 66 -3.87 -2.30 -12.77
N GLY A 67 -2.92 -1.77 -12.00
CA GLY A 67 -1.91 -0.81 -12.45
C GLY A 67 -2.36 0.64 -12.29
N GLY A 68 -1.55 1.55 -12.86
CA GLY A 68 -1.67 2.99 -12.64
C GLY A 68 -0.63 3.54 -11.66
N SER A 69 -0.56 4.86 -11.58
CA SER A 69 0.35 5.56 -10.68
C SER A 69 -0.18 5.57 -9.25
N ASP A 70 0.70 5.85 -8.29
CA ASP A 70 0.31 5.93 -6.88
C ASP A 70 -0.68 7.07 -6.66
N GLU A 71 -0.53 8.18 -7.39
CA GLU A 71 -1.46 9.30 -7.41
C GLU A 71 -2.85 8.90 -7.89
N GLU A 72 -2.96 8.13 -8.98
CA GLU A 72 -4.26 7.68 -9.51
C GLU A 72 -4.98 6.72 -8.55
N ILE A 73 -4.23 5.90 -7.83
CA ILE A 73 -4.79 4.96 -6.84
C ILE A 73 -5.18 5.72 -5.56
N LEU A 74 -4.43 6.75 -5.17
CA LEU A 74 -4.83 7.64 -4.08
C LEU A 74 -6.07 8.44 -4.45
N GLU A 75 -6.11 8.94 -5.68
CA GLU A 75 -7.27 9.43 -6.45
C GLU A 75 -8.55 8.67 -6.11
N TRP A 76 -8.48 7.36 -6.35
CA TRP A 76 -9.57 6.42 -6.20
C TRP A 76 -10.00 6.16 -4.74
N CYS A 77 -9.15 6.47 -3.76
CA CYS A 77 -9.49 6.27 -2.34
C CYS A 77 -10.46 7.33 -1.78
N PHE A 78 -10.71 8.43 -2.52
CA PHE A 78 -11.61 9.52 -2.13
C PHE A 78 -12.93 9.48 -2.92
#